data_AF-A0A2J6MQQ6-F1
#
_entry.id   AF-A0A2J6MQQ6-F1
#
_cell.length_a   1.000
_cell.length_b   1.000
_cell.length_c   1.000
_cell.angle_alpha   90.00
_cell.angle_beta   90.00
_cell.angle_gamma   90.00
#
_symmetry.space_group_name_H-M   'P 1'
#
loop_
_entity.id
_entity.type
_entity.pdbx_description
1 polymer ?
#
loop_
_entity_poly.entity_id
_entity_poly.type
_entity_poly.pdbx_seq_one_letter_code
_entity_poly.pdbx_strand_id
1 'polypeptide(L)'
;MNVRQQRDPQTSQIQYEAFLGNWIRHYGMVKQLVPALGIQRFVCLVEYANVLNLWSHTGLRQVDVPYVLLALAGFIRQPGTEGGSTWVHFFFDRRIRDVSDLWLPERAEDVQFFRMIYLEPVLTPFPTGAQMICWEVLDRDGQFMTGDLPGVSSRDVRAFERFIATPAVRE
;
A
#
# COMPACT_ATOMS: atom_id res chain seq x y z
N MET A 1 4.18 8.28 7.28
CA MET A 1 3.12 7.59 8.03
C MET A 1 3.80 6.64 9.00
N ASN A 2 3.45 6.68 10.29
CA ASN A 2 4.01 5.78 11.32
C ASN A 2 2.95 4.74 11.74
N VAL A 3 3.39 3.66 12.39
CA VAL A 3 2.54 2.59 12.90
C VAL A 3 2.98 2.34 14.35
N ARG A 4 2.20 2.80 15.33
CA ARG A 4 2.53 2.75 16.77
C ARG A 4 1.41 2.11 17.56
N GLN A 5 1.40 0.79 17.66
CA GLN A 5 0.56 0.06 18.61
C GLN A 5 1.32 -1.11 19.26
N GLN A 6 1.00 -1.39 20.53
CA GLN A 6 1.51 -2.55 21.25
C GLN A 6 1.03 -3.83 20.55
N ARG A 7 1.95 -4.78 20.33
CA ARG A 7 1.66 -6.06 19.67
C ARG A 7 0.52 -6.79 20.39
N ASP A 8 -0.59 -7.00 19.71
CA ASP A 8 -1.59 -8.00 20.05
C ASP A 8 -1.41 -9.19 19.09
N PRO A 9 -0.78 -10.29 19.55
CA PRO A 9 -0.47 -11.42 18.68
C PRO A 9 -1.70 -12.09 18.09
N GLN A 10 -2.84 -12.11 18.80
CA GLN A 10 -4.05 -12.78 18.32
C GLN A 10 -4.71 -11.96 17.21
N THR A 11 -4.89 -10.66 17.44
CA THR A 11 -5.38 -9.74 16.41
C THR A 11 -4.47 -9.73 15.19
N SER A 12 -3.15 -9.70 15.42
CA SER A 12 -2.15 -9.74 14.36
C SER A 12 -2.29 -10.97 13.48
N GLN A 13 -2.47 -12.15 14.08
CA GLN A 13 -2.61 -13.39 13.33
C GLN A 13 -3.90 -13.39 12.50
N ILE A 14 -5.04 -13.04 13.10
CA ILE A 14 -6.34 -13.00 12.42
C ILE A 14 -6.32 -12.04 11.23
N GLN A 15 -5.77 -10.84 11.42
CA GLN A 15 -5.70 -9.83 10.37
C GLN A 15 -4.74 -10.22 9.24
N TYR A 16 -3.61 -10.84 9.58
CA TYR A 16 -2.67 -11.33 8.58
C TYR A 16 -3.26 -12.50 7.77
N GLU A 17 -3.96 -13.43 8.41
CA GLU A 17 -4.69 -14.51 7.72
C GLU A 17 -5.78 -13.96 6.80
N ALA A 18 -6.54 -12.95 7.25
CA ALA A 18 -7.52 -12.28 6.41
C ALA A 18 -6.88 -11.57 5.21
N PHE A 19 -5.71 -10.96 5.39
CA PHE A 19 -4.91 -10.40 4.30
C PHE A 19 -4.47 -11.49 3.31
N LEU A 20 -3.92 -12.61 3.80
CA LEU A 20 -3.51 -13.72 2.96
C LEU A 20 -4.69 -14.30 2.18
N GLY A 21 -5.86 -14.45 2.78
CA GLY A 21 -7.06 -14.89 2.07
C GLY A 21 -7.50 -13.97 0.93
N ASN A 22 -7.08 -12.69 0.96
CA ASN A 22 -7.49 -11.66 0.00
C ASN A 22 -6.31 -11.08 -0.81
N TRP A 23 -5.12 -11.67 -0.74
CA TRP A 23 -3.90 -11.05 -1.27
C TRP A 23 -3.99 -10.72 -2.77
N ILE A 24 -4.67 -11.55 -3.56
CA ILE A 24 -4.90 -11.34 -5.00
C ILE A 24 -5.68 -10.05 -5.23
N ARG A 25 -6.74 -9.81 -4.44
CA ARG A 25 -7.57 -8.60 -4.52
C ARG A 25 -6.76 -7.36 -4.15
N HIS A 26 -5.99 -7.47 -3.07
CA HIS A 26 -5.11 -6.39 -2.60
C HIS A 26 -4.05 -6.03 -3.64
N TYR A 27 -3.34 -7.03 -4.17
CA TYR A 27 -2.34 -6.82 -5.22
C TYR A 27 -2.95 -6.26 -6.51
N GLY A 28 -4.12 -6.77 -6.91
CA GLY A 28 -4.85 -6.24 -8.07
C GLY A 28 -5.20 -4.76 -7.92
N MET A 29 -5.71 -4.35 -6.75
CA MET A 29 -6.00 -2.95 -6.47
C MET A 29 -4.75 -2.08 -6.51
N VAL A 30 -3.65 -2.54 -5.90
CA VAL A 30 -2.34 -1.86 -5.97
C VAL A 30 -1.87 -1.71 -7.43
N LYS A 31 -2.01 -2.76 -8.24
CA LYS A 31 -1.64 -2.77 -9.66
C LYS A 31 -2.51 -1.85 -10.52
N GLN A 32 -3.79 -1.72 -10.20
CA GLN A 32 -4.69 -0.78 -10.87
C GLN A 32 -4.25 0.67 -10.63
N LEU A 33 -3.88 1.00 -9.39
CA LEU A 33 -3.43 2.35 -9.04
C LEU A 33 -2.00 2.65 -9.52
N VAL A 34 -1.12 1.65 -9.48
CA VAL A 34 0.29 1.77 -9.88
C VAL A 34 0.74 0.55 -10.68
N PRO A 35 0.54 0.56 -12.02
CA PRO A 35 0.93 -0.57 -12.87
C PRO A 35 2.42 -0.91 -12.80
N ALA A 36 3.29 0.05 -12.45
CA ALA A 36 4.72 -0.17 -12.30
C ALA A 36 5.11 -0.97 -11.04
N LEU A 37 4.22 -1.09 -10.05
CA LEU A 37 4.49 -1.81 -8.81
C LEU A 37 4.32 -3.32 -9.04
N GLY A 38 5.43 -4.02 -9.28
CA GLY A 38 5.43 -5.47 -9.48
C GLY A 38 5.35 -6.28 -8.18
N ILE A 39 5.08 -7.58 -8.31
CA ILE A 39 4.87 -8.50 -7.18
C ILE A 39 6.01 -8.51 -6.16
N GLN A 40 7.27 -8.34 -6.60
CA GLN A 40 8.41 -8.30 -5.69
C GLN A 40 8.35 -7.09 -4.76
N ARG A 41 8.00 -5.91 -5.31
CA ARG A 41 7.84 -4.70 -4.49
C ARG A 41 6.61 -4.81 -3.59
N PHE A 42 5.54 -5.47 -4.05
CA PHE A 42 4.38 -5.76 -3.20
C PHE A 42 4.77 -6.64 -2.00
N VAL A 43 5.53 -7.73 -2.22
CA VAL A 43 6.06 -8.58 -1.14
C VAL A 43 6.90 -7.76 -0.14
N CYS A 44 7.82 -6.93 -0.60
CA CYS A 44 8.60 -6.07 0.30
C CYS A 44 7.74 -5.12 1.13
N LEU A 45 6.61 -4.63 0.60
CA LEU A 45 5.68 -3.80 1.36
C LEU A 45 4.93 -4.60 2.43
N VAL A 46 4.58 -5.86 2.14
CA VAL A 46 4.00 -6.77 3.13
C VAL A 46 5.00 -7.07 4.24
N GLU A 47 6.26 -7.34 3.91
CA GLU A 47 7.34 -7.53 4.90
C GLU A 47 7.55 -6.26 5.73
N TYR A 48 7.54 -5.09 5.09
CA TYR A 48 7.66 -3.82 5.81
C TYR A 48 6.45 -3.58 6.74
N ALA A 49 5.24 -3.92 6.30
CA ALA A 49 4.04 -3.89 7.13
C ALA A 49 4.12 -4.86 8.33
N ASN A 50 4.74 -6.03 8.17
CA ASN A 50 5.04 -6.96 9.28
C ASN A 50 5.93 -6.30 10.33
N VAL A 51 7.04 -5.67 9.90
CA VAL A 51 7.98 -4.97 10.79
C VAL A 51 7.30 -3.84 11.55
N LEU A 52 6.42 -3.11 10.86
CA LEU A 52 5.64 -2.02 11.44
C LEU A 52 4.50 -2.49 12.36
N ASN A 53 4.24 -3.81 12.45
CA ASN A 53 3.11 -4.40 13.20
C ASN A 53 1.73 -3.93 12.70
N LEU A 54 1.60 -3.68 11.39
CA LEU A 54 0.34 -3.23 10.79
C LEU A 54 -0.85 -4.12 11.17
N TRP A 55 -0.63 -5.43 11.20
CA TRP A 55 -1.69 -6.41 11.45
C TRP A 55 -2.19 -6.39 12.90
N SER A 56 -1.43 -5.83 13.85
CA SER A 56 -1.86 -5.70 15.24
C SER A 56 -2.93 -4.61 15.46
N HIS A 57 -3.26 -3.82 14.42
CA HIS A 57 -4.27 -2.77 14.54
C HIS A 57 -5.69 -3.36 14.50
N THR A 58 -6.41 -3.22 15.60
CA THR A 58 -7.80 -3.71 15.73
C THR A 58 -8.77 -3.03 14.78
N GLY A 59 -8.50 -1.78 14.40
CA GLY A 59 -9.28 -1.03 13.43
C GLY A 59 -9.00 -1.38 11.97
N LEU A 60 -7.98 -2.21 11.67
CA LEU A 60 -7.55 -2.49 10.31
C LEU A 60 -8.69 -3.14 9.50
N ARG A 61 -9.15 -2.42 8.49
CA ARG A 61 -10.12 -2.94 7.51
C ARG A 61 -9.36 -3.41 6.28
N GLN A 62 -9.76 -4.56 5.73
CA GLN A 62 -9.13 -5.12 4.53
C GLN A 62 -9.19 -4.16 3.33
N VAL A 63 -10.29 -3.40 3.19
CA VAL A 63 -10.42 -2.36 2.16
C VAL A 63 -9.33 -1.29 2.23
N ASP A 64 -8.76 -1.01 3.39
CA ASP A 64 -7.73 0.04 3.55
C ASP A 64 -6.32 -0.48 3.23
N VAL A 65 -6.10 -1.80 3.23
CA VAL A 65 -4.76 -2.41 3.11
C VAL A 65 -4.00 -1.92 1.87
N PRO A 66 -4.57 -1.93 0.64
CA PRO A 66 -3.86 -1.46 -0.54
C PRO A 66 -3.38 -0.01 -0.43
N TYR A 67 -4.21 0.86 0.16
CA TYR A 67 -3.92 2.29 0.30
C TYR A 67 -2.85 2.53 1.38
N VAL A 68 -2.90 1.79 2.49
CA VAL A 68 -1.84 1.81 3.51
C VAL A 68 -0.51 1.35 2.92
N LEU A 69 -0.50 0.24 2.17
CA LEU A 69 0.73 -0.27 1.52
C LEU A 69 1.29 0.75 0.52
N LEU A 70 0.44 1.40 -0.28
CA LEU A 70 0.87 2.46 -1.20
C LEU A 70 1.45 3.68 -0.47
N ALA A 71 0.85 4.09 0.65
CA ALA A 71 1.39 5.16 1.48
C ALA A 71 2.74 4.80 2.14
N LEU A 72 2.96 3.51 2.43
CA LEU A 72 4.24 3.00 2.93
C LEU A 72 5.30 2.87 1.82
N ALA A 73 4.90 2.79 0.56
CA ALA A 73 5.80 2.52 -0.57
C ALA A 73 6.72 3.68 -0.94
N GLY A 74 6.47 4.88 -0.39
CA GLY A 74 7.19 6.10 -0.70
C GLY A 74 7.10 6.44 -2.19
N PHE A 75 8.22 6.88 -2.76
CA PHE A 75 8.31 7.22 -4.17
C PHE A 75 8.39 5.96 -5.05
N ILE A 76 7.52 5.88 -6.04
CA ILE A 76 7.49 4.81 -7.04
C ILE A 76 7.71 5.43 -8.42
N ARG A 77 8.72 4.93 -9.13
CA ARG A 77 8.99 5.33 -10.51
C ARG A 77 8.09 4.56 -11.47
N GLN A 78 7.51 5.24 -12.45
CA GLN A 78 6.64 4.65 -13.47
C GLN A 78 6.89 5.27 -14.86
N PRO A 79 6.51 4.59 -15.96
CA PRO A 79 6.55 5.18 -17.29
C PRO A 79 5.73 6.49 -17.37
N GLY A 80 6.27 7.51 -18.04
CA GLY A 80 5.57 8.76 -18.33
C GLY A 80 4.87 8.73 -19.69
N THR A 81 4.00 9.71 -19.94
CA THR A 81 3.20 9.82 -21.17
C THR A 81 4.03 10.15 -22.41
N GLU A 82 5.15 10.87 -22.26
CA GLU A 82 6.00 11.35 -23.38
C GLU A 82 7.28 10.53 -23.56
N GLY A 83 7.27 9.24 -23.19
CA GLY A 83 8.46 8.37 -23.27
C GLY A 83 9.52 8.64 -22.18
N GLY A 84 9.28 9.61 -21.30
CA GLY A 84 10.03 9.84 -20.08
C GLY A 84 9.60 8.93 -18.93
N SER A 85 10.02 9.27 -17.72
CA SER A 85 9.55 8.62 -16.49
C SER A 85 8.97 9.64 -15.54
N THR A 86 7.95 9.22 -14.81
CA THR A 86 7.33 10.00 -13.75
C THR A 86 7.48 9.26 -12.44
N TRP A 87 7.31 9.98 -11.36
CA TRP A 87 7.32 9.43 -10.02
C TRP A 87 5.97 9.68 -9.37
N VAL A 88 5.49 8.71 -8.61
CA VAL A 88 4.27 8.83 -7.84
C VAL A 88 4.55 8.62 -6.37
N HIS A 89 3.81 9.32 -5.53
CA HIS A 89 3.83 9.16 -4.09
C HIS A 89 2.41 9.28 -3.55
N PHE A 90 2.05 8.35 -2.67
CA PHE A 90 0.73 8.27 -2.08
C PHE A 90 0.79 8.65 -0.60
N PHE A 91 -0.22 9.36 -0.13
CA PHE A 91 -0.32 9.74 1.27
C PHE A 91 -1.77 10.01 1.64
N PHE A 92 -2.11 9.77 2.90
CA PHE A 92 -3.34 10.24 3.49
C PHE A 92 -3.22 11.71 3.89
N ASP A 93 -4.35 12.41 4.02
CA ASP A 93 -4.37 13.80 4.51
C ASP A 93 -3.50 13.97 5.78
N ARG A 94 -2.93 15.17 5.93
CA ARG A 94 -2.01 15.59 7.00
C ARG A 94 -2.52 15.34 8.42
N ARG A 95 -3.83 15.14 8.56
CA ARG A 95 -4.49 14.73 9.81
C ARG A 95 -4.09 13.33 10.27
N ILE A 96 -3.61 12.48 9.37
CA ILE A 96 -3.15 11.12 9.65
C ILE A 96 -1.66 11.12 9.93
N ARG A 97 -1.30 11.00 11.21
CA ARG A 97 0.09 10.91 11.67
C ARG A 97 0.50 9.46 11.87
N ASP A 98 -0.45 8.64 12.30
CA ASP A 98 -0.32 7.20 12.51
C ASP A 98 -1.39 6.43 11.73
N VAL A 99 -1.10 5.21 11.29
CA VAL A 99 -2.08 4.35 10.62
C VAL A 99 -3.34 4.13 11.46
N SER A 100 -3.22 4.11 12.79
CA SER A 100 -4.36 4.03 13.72
C SER A 100 -5.36 5.17 13.54
N ASP A 101 -4.90 6.36 13.12
CA ASP A 101 -5.75 7.54 12.93
C ASP A 101 -6.81 7.32 11.83
N LEU A 102 -6.58 6.37 10.91
CA LEU A 102 -7.52 6.03 9.84
C LEU A 102 -8.84 5.47 10.34
N TRP A 103 -8.83 4.86 11.53
CA TRP A 103 -9.97 4.12 12.08
C TRP A 103 -10.51 4.72 13.36
N LEU A 104 -10.06 5.93 13.70
CA LEU A 104 -10.70 6.71 14.75
C LEU A 104 -12.08 7.16 14.27
N PRO A 105 -13.16 6.94 15.04
CA PRO A 105 -14.53 7.26 14.63
C PRO A 105 -14.71 8.70 14.17
N GLU A 106 -14.01 9.65 14.81
CA GLU A 106 -14.07 11.09 14.49
C GLU A 106 -13.39 11.47 13.16
N ARG A 107 -12.64 10.56 12.55
CA ARG A 107 -11.78 10.85 11.38
C ARG A 107 -12.06 9.96 10.19
N ALA A 108 -12.57 8.74 10.40
CA ALA A 108 -12.62 7.68 9.39
C ALA A 108 -13.36 8.06 8.10
N GLU A 109 -14.40 8.91 8.18
CA GLU A 109 -15.28 9.27 7.05
C GLU A 109 -14.69 10.38 6.16
N ASP A 110 -13.80 11.23 6.68
CA ASP A 110 -13.26 12.40 5.97
C ASP A 110 -11.79 12.24 5.54
N VAL A 111 -11.18 11.07 5.77
CA VAL A 111 -9.78 10.88 5.39
C VAL A 111 -9.64 10.76 3.87
N GLN A 112 -9.11 11.82 3.27
CA GLN A 112 -8.72 11.85 1.87
C GLN A 112 -7.42 11.07 1.64
N PHE A 113 -7.36 10.38 0.51
CA PHE A 113 -6.17 9.70 0.03
C PHE A 113 -5.72 10.39 -1.26
N PHE A 114 -4.44 10.70 -1.37
CA PHE A 114 -3.91 11.49 -2.47
C PHE A 114 -2.86 10.71 -3.23
N ARG A 115 -2.81 10.96 -4.54
CA ARG A 115 -1.67 10.63 -5.39
C ARG A 115 -1.04 11.91 -5.90
N MET A 116 0.24 12.09 -5.62
CA MET A 116 1.06 13.14 -6.23
C MET A 116 1.86 12.56 -7.39
N ILE A 117 1.94 13.30 -8.49
CA ILE A 117 2.69 12.94 -9.68
C ILE A 117 3.82 13.96 -9.87
N TYR A 118 5.03 13.47 -10.10
CA TYR A 118 6.24 14.26 -10.23
C TYR A 118 6.99 13.94 -11.53
N LEU A 119 7.72 14.93 -12.03
CA LEU A 119 8.76 14.73 -13.05
C LEU A 119 9.95 13.96 -12.47
N GLU A 120 10.75 13.37 -13.35
CA GLU A 120 12.04 12.79 -13.00
C GLU A 120 12.95 13.86 -12.34
N PRO A 121 13.49 13.62 -11.14
CA PRO A 121 14.41 14.54 -10.51
C PRO A 121 15.78 14.50 -11.19
N VAL A 122 16.37 15.67 -11.45
CA VAL A 122 17.69 15.77 -12.10
C VAL A 122 18.83 15.88 -11.09
N LEU A 123 18.59 16.57 -9.97
CA LEU A 123 19.63 16.93 -8.99
C LEU A 123 19.56 16.14 -7.69
N THR A 124 18.44 15.47 -7.43
CA THR A 124 18.15 14.79 -6.17
C THR A 124 17.79 13.33 -6.43
N PRO A 125 18.08 12.41 -5.49
CA PRO A 125 17.72 11.00 -5.65
C PRO A 125 16.21 10.75 -5.66
N PHE A 126 15.43 11.68 -5.08
CA PHE A 126 13.98 11.63 -5.04
C PHE A 126 13.37 12.98 -5.45
N PRO A 127 12.14 12.99 -6.00
CA PRO A 127 11.43 14.22 -6.29
C PRO A 127 11.20 15.09 -5.06
N THR A 128 11.16 16.40 -5.29
CA THR A 128 10.76 17.42 -4.31
C THR A 128 9.52 18.15 -4.81
N GLY A 129 9.01 19.11 -4.03
CA GLY A 129 7.91 19.97 -4.47
C GLY A 129 8.19 20.72 -5.78
N ALA A 130 9.45 20.96 -6.13
CA ALA A 130 9.83 21.60 -7.39
C ALA A 130 9.54 20.73 -8.63
N GLN A 131 9.42 19.41 -8.48
CA GLN A 131 9.11 18.49 -9.57
C GLN A 131 7.63 18.09 -9.60
N MET A 132 6.78 18.58 -8.69
CA MET A 132 5.37 18.19 -8.64
C MET A 132 4.61 18.75 -9.85
N ILE A 133 4.01 17.85 -10.63
CA ILE A 133 3.21 18.19 -11.81
C ILE A 133 1.77 18.47 -11.39
N CYS A 134 1.18 17.52 -10.68
CA CYS A 134 -0.20 17.57 -10.23
C CYS A 134 -0.43 16.62 -9.06
N TRP A 135 -1.60 16.72 -8.47
CA TRP A 135 -2.11 15.80 -7.46
C TRP A 135 -3.57 15.51 -7.75
N GLU A 136 -4.01 14.32 -7.34
CA GLU A 136 -5.40 13.88 -7.44
C GLU A 136 -5.85 13.29 -6.09
N VAL A 137 -7.13 13.53 -5.75
CA VAL A 137 -7.80 12.80 -4.66
C VAL A 137 -8.28 11.49 -5.23
N LEU A 138 -8.00 10.40 -4.54
CA LEU A 138 -8.45 9.07 -4.88
C LEU A 138 -9.49 8.61 -3.87
N ASP A 139 -10.62 8.15 -4.38
CA ASP A 139 -11.61 7.47 -3.56
C ASP A 139 -11.05 6.10 -3.14
N ARG A 140 -11.19 5.81 -1.84
CA ARG A 140 -10.91 4.47 -1.31
C ARG A 140 -12.06 3.55 -1.65
N ASP A 141 -12.07 3.07 -2.88
CA ASP A 141 -13.01 2.06 -3.33
C ASP A 141 -12.83 0.78 -2.51
N GLY A 142 -13.93 0.27 -1.95
CA GLY A 142 -14.01 -1.02 -1.26
C GLY A 142 -14.64 -2.12 -2.13
N GLN A 143 -15.21 -1.78 -3.29
CA GLN A 143 -15.91 -2.73 -4.16
C GLN A 143 -14.98 -3.80 -4.72
N PHE A 144 -13.67 -3.53 -4.83
CA PHE A 144 -12.66 -4.52 -5.23
C PHE A 144 -12.62 -5.76 -4.30
N MET A 145 -13.10 -5.63 -3.05
CA MET A 145 -13.20 -6.75 -2.12
C MET A 145 -14.32 -7.73 -2.48
N THR A 146 -15.39 -7.25 -3.11
CA THR A 146 -16.58 -8.04 -3.43
C THR A 146 -16.73 -8.37 -4.93
N GLY A 147 -16.01 -7.67 -5.80
CA GLY A 147 -16.04 -7.89 -7.25
C GLY A 147 -15.35 -9.17 -7.70
N ASP A 148 -15.19 -9.32 -9.02
CA ASP A 148 -14.44 -10.43 -9.60
C ASP A 148 -12.96 -10.40 -9.18
N LEU A 149 -12.33 -11.57 -9.15
CA LEU A 149 -10.90 -11.65 -8.86
C LEU A 149 -10.09 -11.00 -9.99
N PRO A 150 -9.14 -10.12 -9.68
CA PRO A 150 -8.29 -9.51 -10.69
C PRO A 150 -7.40 -10.56 -11.36
N GLY A 151 -7.13 -10.37 -12.66
CA GLY A 151 -6.22 -11.22 -13.41
C GLY A 151 -4.77 -11.03 -12.96
N VAL A 152 -4.27 -11.94 -12.12
CA VAL A 152 -2.86 -11.98 -11.69
C VAL A 152 -2.12 -13.07 -12.46
N SER A 153 -0.95 -12.75 -13.00
CA SER A 153 -0.17 -13.72 -13.78
C SER A 153 0.26 -14.91 -12.92
N SER A 154 0.32 -16.12 -13.50
CA SER A 154 0.78 -17.31 -12.77
C SER A 154 2.21 -17.16 -12.24
N ARG A 155 3.04 -16.31 -12.88
CA ARG A 155 4.38 -15.97 -12.39
C ARG A 155 4.30 -15.19 -11.08
N ASP A 156 3.40 -14.22 -10.99
CA ASP A 156 3.20 -13.42 -9.78
C ASP A 156 2.60 -14.25 -8.66
N VAL A 157 1.60 -15.11 -8.98
CA VAL A 157 1.05 -16.08 -8.02
C VAL A 157 2.15 -16.95 -7.41
N ARG A 158 2.98 -17.60 -8.24
CA ARG A 158 4.10 -18.42 -7.75
C ARG A 158 5.16 -17.62 -6.98
N ALA A 159 5.32 -16.33 -7.27
CA ALA A 159 6.24 -15.48 -6.51
C ALA A 159 5.69 -15.22 -5.11
N PHE A 160 4.40 -14.92 -4.99
CA PHE A 160 3.76 -14.68 -3.70
C PHE A 160 3.63 -15.97 -2.87
N GLU A 161 3.28 -17.10 -3.48
CA GLU A 161 3.23 -18.40 -2.80
C GLU A 161 4.59 -18.78 -2.19
N ARG A 162 5.70 -18.53 -2.90
CA ARG A 162 7.06 -18.75 -2.36
C ARG A 162 7.35 -17.85 -1.16
N PHE A 163 6.88 -16.62 -1.20
CA PHE A 163 6.99 -15.72 -0.05
C PHE A 163 6.22 -16.27 1.16
N ILE A 164 4.97 -16.68 1.00
CA ILE A 164 4.16 -17.25 2.10
C ILE A 164 4.79 -18.55 2.65
N ALA A 165 5.32 -19.40 1.78
CA ALA A 165 5.92 -20.67 2.16
C ALA A 165 7.26 -20.51 2.90
N THR A 166 7.87 -19.33 2.84
CA THR A 166 9.14 -19.06 3.55
C THR A 166 8.82 -18.71 5.00
N PRO A 167 9.22 -19.53 5.99
CA PRO A 167 9.04 -19.17 7.39
C PRO A 167 9.82 -17.89 7.68
N ALA A 168 9.17 -16.91 8.32
CA ALA A 168 9.86 -15.73 8.81
C ALA A 168 11.02 -16.19 9.70
N VAL A 169 12.26 -15.85 9.32
CA VAL A 169 13.43 -16.10 10.15
C VAL A 169 13.17 -15.37 11.48
N ARG A 170 12.96 -16.16 12.53
CA ARG A 170 12.80 -15.66 13.90
C ARG A 170 14.21 -15.29 14.39
N GLU A 171 14.53 -14.01 14.32
CA GLU A 171 15.63 -13.43 15.12
C GLU A 171 15.15 -13.14 16.55
#